data_AF-A0A1H1C668-F1
#
_entry.id   AF-A0A1H1C668-F1
#
_cell.length_a   1.000
_cell.length_b   1.000
_cell.length_c   1.000
_cell.angle_alpha   90.00
_cell.angle_beta   90.00
_cell.angle_gamma   90.00
#
_symmetry.space_group_name_H-M   'P 1'
#
loop_
_entity.id
_entity.type
_entity.pdbx_description
1 polymer ?
#
loop_
_entity_poly.entity_id
_entity_poly.type
_entity_poly.pdbx_seq_one_letter_code
_entity_poly.pdbx_strand_id
1 'polypeptide(L)'
;MSKVDVLRRIVAGTLQHRKKTLDAANKQIKLLEEQNKLLKSLVKTQDSLVQTEKKRDAVIAKLHWEAQRTRTIAENIRGAVMAPIRHDIAEVMQSKQLDHLETLAVIRDERKSFARFGDGEFRLMYRREHQLKFQKNSPELMAALKSVLVSPHPDTLLGMPQVFLGLHWSIVFAETWHFVGPLVATQERFGNSHVTRPAMFTEYGEDAVEAWRSVWAGRDAAVITGAGSRFDLIDPLFGSLNSSREFFSKPTDAFDDLARLVEEVVASGLDLALLSLGPAATVAADMLAARGVQALDVGHLSASYLNVLEGAALPEEMPTARQVEAKVQTG
;
A
#
# COMPACT_ATOMS: atom_id res chain seq x y z
N MET A 1 -95.59 34.12 21.73
CA MET A 1 -94.30 34.83 21.76
C MET A 1 -94.34 36.00 20.80
N SER A 2 -93.97 37.20 21.25
CA SER A 2 -93.91 38.40 20.40
C SER A 2 -92.80 38.25 19.34
N LYS A 3 -93.04 38.68 18.09
CA LYS A 3 -92.02 38.72 17.02
C LYS A 3 -90.74 39.44 17.48
N VAL A 4 -90.85 40.37 18.43
CA VAL A 4 -89.75 41.14 19.02
C VAL A 4 -88.84 40.27 19.90
N ASP A 5 -89.37 39.31 20.65
CA ASP A 5 -88.58 38.46 21.56
C ASP A 5 -87.75 37.40 20.82
N VAL A 6 -88.28 36.89 19.71
CA VAL A 6 -87.55 35.99 18.80
C VAL A 6 -86.39 36.75 18.15
N LEU A 7 -86.64 37.97 17.66
CA LEU A 7 -85.60 38.83 17.07
C LEU A 7 -84.50 39.15 18.09
N ARG A 8 -84.84 39.48 19.34
CA ARG A 8 -83.86 39.76 20.40
C ARG A 8 -82.95 38.56 20.70
N ARG A 9 -83.50 37.34 20.78
CA ARG A 9 -82.70 36.12 21.01
C ARG A 9 -81.77 35.79 19.83
N ILE A 10 -82.25 35.93 18.59
CA ILE A 10 -81.43 35.71 17.39
C ILE A 10 -80.27 36.72 17.37
N VAL A 11 -80.56 38.01 17.58
CA VAL A 11 -79.53 39.07 17.61
C VAL A 11 -78.53 38.84 18.74
N ALA A 12 -78.97 38.45 19.95
CA ALA A 12 -78.08 38.15 21.06
C ALA A 12 -77.18 36.93 20.78
N GLY A 13 -77.71 35.86 20.19
CA GLY A 13 -76.93 34.68 19.78
C GLY A 13 -75.91 35.01 18.69
N THR A 14 -76.28 35.81 17.69
CA THR A 14 -75.35 36.28 16.65
C THR A 14 -74.25 37.17 17.22
N LEU A 15 -74.57 38.06 18.16
CA LEU A 15 -73.58 38.90 18.85
C LEU A 15 -72.62 38.08 19.72
N GLN A 16 -73.12 37.07 20.44
CA GLN A 16 -72.29 36.18 21.24
C GLN A 16 -71.37 35.31 20.39
N HIS A 17 -71.85 34.81 19.24
CA HIS A 17 -71.03 34.09 18.28
C HIS A 17 -69.94 35.00 17.69
N ARG A 18 -70.30 36.22 17.23
CA ARG A 18 -69.33 37.21 16.74
C ARG A 18 -68.27 37.56 17.78
N LYS A 19 -68.64 37.70 19.06
CA LYS A 19 -67.68 37.95 20.14
C LYS A 19 -66.70 36.79 20.30
N LYS A 20 -67.17 35.54 20.31
CA LYS A 20 -66.29 34.35 20.37
C LYS A 20 -65.35 34.28 19.16
N THR A 21 -65.83 34.58 17.96
CA THR A 21 -65.01 34.62 16.75
C THR A 21 -63.96 35.73 16.83
N LEU A 22 -64.32 36.91 17.36
CA LEU A 22 -63.38 38.02 17.57
C LEU A 22 -62.31 37.67 18.62
N ASP A 23 -62.69 37.03 19.72
CA ASP A 23 -61.75 36.58 20.76
C ASP A 23 -60.77 35.53 20.22
N ALA A 24 -61.25 34.60 19.38
CA ALA A 24 -60.41 33.61 18.71
C ALA A 24 -59.46 34.26 17.69
N ALA A 25 -59.95 35.22 16.89
CA ALA A 25 -59.12 35.99 15.96
C ALA A 25 -58.03 36.78 16.70
N ASN A 26 -58.36 37.42 17.82
CA ASN A 26 -57.39 38.16 18.65
C ASN A 26 -56.32 37.23 19.26
N LYS A 27 -56.67 36.02 19.67
CA LYS A 27 -55.70 35.00 20.11
C LYS A 27 -54.78 34.58 18.96
N GLN A 28 -55.32 34.38 17.76
CA GLN A 28 -54.55 34.03 16.58
C GLN A 28 -53.58 35.15 16.18
N ILE A 29 -54.00 36.41 16.26
CA ILE A 29 -53.15 37.58 16.00
C ILE A 29 -51.96 37.60 16.97
N LYS A 30 -52.21 37.42 18.28
CA LYS A 30 -51.13 37.36 19.28
C LYS A 30 -50.13 36.23 19.00
N LEU A 31 -50.62 35.05 18.63
CA LEU A 31 -49.77 33.92 18.27
C LEU A 31 -48.92 34.23 17.02
N LEU A 32 -49.52 34.87 16.00
CA LEU A 32 -48.81 35.30 14.80
C LEU A 32 -47.75 36.37 15.10
N GLU A 33 -48.01 37.28 16.04
CA GLU A 33 -47.03 38.28 16.50
C GLU A 33 -45.84 37.61 17.20
N GLU A 34 -46.09 36.62 18.07
CA GLU A 34 -45.04 35.82 18.72
C GLU A 34 -44.23 35.02 17.70
N GLN A 35 -44.89 34.34 16.76
CA GLN A 35 -44.24 33.62 15.67
C GLN A 35 -43.36 34.54 14.82
N ASN A 36 -43.84 35.72 14.46
CA ASN A 36 -43.06 36.71 13.72
C ASN A 36 -41.82 37.18 14.51
N LYS A 37 -41.94 37.30 15.84
CA LYS A 37 -40.82 37.68 16.71
C LYS A 37 -39.76 36.57 16.75
N LEU A 38 -40.19 35.32 16.87
CA LEU A 38 -39.31 34.15 16.80
C LEU A 38 -38.61 34.06 15.44
N LEU A 39 -39.36 34.23 14.34
CA LEU A 39 -38.83 34.17 12.97
C LEU A 39 -37.73 35.22 12.76
N LYS A 40 -37.92 36.45 13.23
CA LYS A 40 -36.89 37.50 13.19
C LYS A 40 -35.63 37.12 13.97
N SER A 41 -35.78 36.44 15.11
CA SER A 41 -34.63 35.96 15.89
C SER A 41 -33.88 34.81 15.19
N LEU A 42 -34.62 33.93 14.51
CA LEU A 42 -34.06 32.82 13.73
C LEU A 42 -33.26 33.36 12.54
N VAL A 43 -33.80 34.32 11.80
CA VAL A 43 -33.08 34.99 10.68
C VAL A 43 -31.78 35.62 11.19
N LYS A 44 -31.84 36.37 12.31
CA LYS A 44 -30.64 36.98 12.90
C LYS A 44 -29.59 35.93 13.31
N THR A 45 -30.02 34.81 13.88
CA THR A 45 -29.13 33.70 14.24
C THR A 45 -28.52 33.06 13.01
N GLN A 46 -29.33 32.84 11.96
CA GLN A 46 -28.88 32.29 10.68
C GLN A 46 -27.83 33.20 10.02
N ASP A 47 -28.07 34.52 9.98
CA ASP A 47 -27.09 35.48 9.45
C ASP A 47 -25.78 35.43 10.24
N SER A 48 -25.84 35.35 11.57
CA SER A 48 -24.65 35.21 12.42
C SER A 48 -23.89 33.91 12.15
N LEU A 49 -24.59 32.81 11.92
CA LEU A 49 -23.99 31.52 11.58
C LEU A 49 -23.29 31.59 10.21
N VAL A 50 -23.95 32.15 9.19
CA VAL A 50 -23.36 32.34 7.86
C VAL A 50 -22.09 33.20 7.92
N GLN A 51 -22.07 34.26 8.73
CA GLN A 51 -20.87 35.07 8.90
C GLN A 51 -19.75 34.32 9.64
N THR A 52 -20.11 33.45 10.59
CA THR A 52 -19.14 32.60 11.29
C THR A 52 -18.55 31.55 10.35
N GLU A 53 -19.36 30.94 9.49
CA GLU A 53 -18.92 30.01 8.46
C GLU A 53 -17.95 30.67 7.48
N LYS A 54 -18.29 31.85 6.96
CA LYS A 54 -17.37 32.61 6.08
C LYS A 54 -16.01 32.89 6.72
N LYS A 55 -15.99 33.26 8.01
CA LYS A 55 -14.74 33.45 8.76
C LYS A 55 -13.97 32.14 8.91
N ARG A 56 -14.66 31.04 9.20
CA ARG A 56 -14.05 29.72 9.33
C ARG A 56 -13.43 29.26 8.01
N ASP A 57 -14.13 29.45 6.90
CA ASP A 57 -13.65 29.07 5.56
C ASP A 57 -12.42 29.88 5.17
N ALA A 58 -12.38 31.18 5.51
CA ALA A 58 -11.20 32.01 5.30
C ALA A 58 -9.99 31.52 6.13
N VAL A 59 -10.21 31.09 7.37
CA VAL A 59 -9.16 30.49 8.22
C VAL A 59 -8.67 29.16 7.64
N ILE A 60 -9.59 28.28 7.22
CA ILE A 60 -9.25 26.99 6.60
C ILE A 60 -8.43 27.21 5.31
N ALA A 61 -8.84 28.14 4.46
CA ALA A 61 -8.11 28.47 3.24
C ALA A 61 -6.68 28.95 3.54
N LYS A 62 -6.51 29.79 4.57
CA LYS A 62 -5.19 30.24 5.02
C LYS A 62 -4.34 29.09 5.56
N LEU A 63 -4.92 28.22 6.39
CA LEU A 63 -4.21 27.05 6.93
C LEU A 63 -3.76 26.09 5.82
N HIS A 64 -4.63 25.85 4.83
CA HIS A 64 -4.29 25.04 3.67
C HIS A 64 -3.12 25.64 2.88
N TRP A 65 -3.13 26.94 2.65
CA TRP A 65 -2.03 27.64 1.98
C TRP A 65 -0.71 27.53 2.75
N GLU A 66 -0.71 27.77 4.06
CA GLU A 66 0.51 27.63 4.90
C GLU A 66 1.00 26.17 4.94
N ALA A 67 0.09 25.19 4.95
CA ALA A 67 0.45 23.78 4.89
C ALA A 67 1.11 23.41 3.56
N GLN A 68 0.57 23.88 2.42
CA GLN A 68 1.17 23.70 1.09
C GLN A 68 2.55 24.35 1.00
N ARG A 69 2.69 25.55 1.55
CA ARG A 69 3.96 26.27 1.61
C ARG A 69 4.99 25.51 2.45
N THR A 70 4.60 25.08 3.65
CA THR A 70 5.46 24.29 4.55
C THR A 70 5.92 23.00 3.88
N ARG A 71 5.00 22.29 3.20
CA ARG A 71 5.33 21.10 2.41
C ARG A 71 6.36 21.42 1.34
N THR A 72 6.16 22.49 0.58
CA THR A 72 7.11 22.91 -0.48
C THR A 72 8.50 23.21 0.08
N ILE A 73 8.57 23.91 1.21
CA ILE A 73 9.84 24.21 1.89
C ILE A 73 10.51 22.90 2.34
N ALA A 74 9.77 21.99 2.96
CA ALA A 74 10.29 20.69 3.41
C ALA A 74 10.82 19.86 2.23
N GLU A 75 10.11 19.82 1.10
CA GLU A 75 10.57 19.12 -0.11
C GLU A 75 11.84 19.74 -0.69
N ASN A 76 11.97 21.07 -0.70
CA ASN A 76 13.18 21.76 -1.15
C ASN A 76 14.38 21.48 -0.23
N ILE A 77 14.16 21.50 1.09
CA ILE A 77 15.20 21.17 2.08
C ILE A 77 15.63 19.70 1.92
N ARG A 78 14.67 18.77 1.81
CA ARG A 78 14.95 17.35 1.53
C ARG A 78 15.74 17.21 0.23
N GLY A 79 15.35 17.95 -0.81
CA GLY A 79 16.05 18.07 -2.07
C GLY A 79 17.51 18.44 -1.88
N ALA A 80 17.80 19.54 -1.19
CA ALA A 80 19.15 20.02 -0.94
C ALA A 80 19.98 19.04 -0.08
N VAL A 81 19.44 18.59 1.05
CA VAL A 81 20.13 17.69 2.00
C VAL A 81 20.46 16.35 1.36
N MET A 82 19.54 15.79 0.58
CA MET A 82 19.77 14.50 -0.06
C MET A 82 20.66 14.58 -1.30
N ALA A 83 20.96 15.78 -1.83
CA ALA A 83 21.67 15.93 -3.12
C ALA A 83 23.00 15.14 -3.20
N PRO A 84 23.89 15.15 -2.18
CA PRO A 84 25.12 14.37 -2.22
C PRO A 84 24.85 12.87 -2.26
N ILE A 85 23.92 12.37 -1.44
CA ILE A 85 23.52 10.96 -1.42
C ILE A 85 22.91 10.56 -2.76
N ARG A 86 22.12 11.45 -3.40
CA ARG A 86 21.54 11.15 -4.72
C ARG A 86 22.60 10.99 -5.78
N HIS A 87 23.60 11.87 -5.78
CA HIS A 87 24.68 11.82 -6.73
C HIS A 87 25.47 10.51 -6.59
N ASP A 88 25.80 10.15 -5.35
CA ASP A 88 26.52 8.91 -5.04
C ASP A 88 25.72 7.66 -5.42
N ILE A 89 24.41 7.60 -5.09
CA ILE A 89 23.55 6.48 -5.54
C ILE A 89 23.48 6.42 -7.07
N ALA A 90 23.36 7.58 -7.73
CA ALA A 90 23.26 7.63 -9.17
C ALA A 90 24.51 7.04 -9.85
N GLU A 91 25.69 7.38 -9.32
CA GLU A 91 26.97 6.88 -9.81
C GLU A 91 27.18 5.39 -9.50
N VAL A 92 26.94 4.99 -8.25
CA VAL A 92 27.32 3.66 -7.75
C VAL A 92 26.33 2.57 -8.14
N MET A 93 25.03 2.89 -8.19
CA MET A 93 23.95 1.92 -8.37
C MET A 93 23.06 2.22 -9.59
N GLN A 94 22.52 3.43 -9.71
CA GLN A 94 21.51 3.74 -10.73
C GLN A 94 22.06 3.65 -12.15
N SER A 95 23.30 4.08 -12.37
CA SER A 95 23.98 4.00 -13.68
C SER A 95 24.16 2.57 -14.19
N LYS A 96 24.08 1.58 -13.30
CA LYS A 96 24.25 0.14 -13.54
C LYS A 96 22.93 -0.64 -13.42
N GLN A 97 21.83 0.06 -13.14
CA GLN A 97 20.53 -0.54 -12.90
C GLN A 97 19.75 -0.63 -14.21
N LEU A 98 19.32 -1.84 -14.53
CA LEU A 98 18.40 -2.13 -15.63
C LEU A 98 17.03 -1.55 -15.32
N ASP A 99 16.30 -1.14 -16.36
CA ASP A 99 14.89 -0.81 -16.19
C ASP A 99 14.04 -2.06 -15.87
N HIS A 100 12.73 -1.86 -15.71
CA HIS A 100 11.83 -2.95 -15.34
C HIS A 100 11.75 -4.06 -16.40
N LEU A 101 11.58 -3.72 -17.68
CA LEU A 101 11.43 -4.70 -18.75
C LEU A 101 12.77 -5.35 -19.10
N GLU A 102 13.86 -4.59 -19.09
CA GLU A 102 15.23 -5.08 -19.23
C GLU A 102 15.58 -6.08 -18.11
N THR A 103 15.15 -5.81 -16.88
CA THR A 103 15.33 -6.75 -15.76
C THR A 103 14.66 -8.10 -16.07
N LEU A 104 13.41 -8.09 -16.55
CA LEU A 104 12.68 -9.32 -16.88
C LEU A 104 13.28 -10.03 -18.09
N ALA A 105 13.77 -9.29 -19.09
CA ALA A 105 14.48 -9.85 -20.23
C ALA A 105 15.76 -10.57 -19.79
N VAL A 106 16.58 -9.97 -18.92
CA VAL A 106 17.80 -10.61 -18.38
C VAL A 106 17.46 -11.87 -17.56
N ILE A 107 16.43 -11.81 -16.71
CA ILE A 107 15.97 -12.99 -15.95
C ILE A 107 15.58 -14.13 -16.89
N ARG A 108 14.85 -13.83 -17.97
CA ARG A 108 14.39 -14.82 -18.95
C ARG A 108 15.54 -15.37 -19.80
N ASP A 109 16.31 -14.48 -20.42
CA ASP A 109 17.23 -14.81 -21.50
C ASP A 109 18.56 -15.38 -20.97
N GLU A 110 19.05 -14.82 -19.86
CA GLU A 110 20.27 -15.30 -19.21
C GLU A 110 20.00 -16.35 -18.11
N ARG A 111 18.73 -16.68 -17.87
CA ARG A 111 18.29 -17.63 -16.83
C ARG A 111 18.83 -17.32 -15.44
N LYS A 112 19.02 -16.03 -15.14
CA LYS A 112 19.46 -15.60 -13.81
C LYS A 112 18.37 -15.86 -12.76
N SER A 113 18.78 -16.37 -11.61
CA SER A 113 18.03 -16.24 -10.36
C SER A 113 17.94 -14.77 -9.98
N PHE A 114 16.95 -14.40 -9.17
CA PHE A 114 16.69 -13.01 -8.82
C PHE A 114 16.52 -12.84 -7.32
N ALA A 115 17.50 -12.20 -6.68
CA ALA A 115 17.51 -11.89 -5.26
C ALA A 115 17.24 -10.39 -5.07
N ARG A 116 16.08 -10.02 -4.51
CA ARG A 116 15.68 -8.62 -4.38
C ARG A 116 16.06 -8.06 -3.01
N PHE A 117 16.46 -6.79 -3.02
CA PHE A 117 16.67 -5.98 -1.84
C PHE A 117 15.65 -4.84 -1.81
N GLY A 118 14.93 -4.75 -0.69
CA GLY A 118 14.02 -3.66 -0.36
C GLY A 118 14.50 -2.86 0.86
N ASP A 119 13.61 -2.02 1.38
CA ASP A 119 13.86 -1.23 2.58
C ASP A 119 14.06 -2.11 3.82
N GLY A 120 13.32 -3.22 3.89
CA GLY A 120 13.45 -4.23 4.93
C GLY A 120 14.85 -4.87 4.94
N GLU A 121 15.32 -5.37 3.81
CA GLU A 121 16.64 -6.01 3.71
C GLU A 121 17.77 -5.04 4.07
N PHE A 122 17.72 -3.79 3.58
CA PHE A 122 18.70 -2.76 3.93
C PHE A 122 18.74 -2.48 5.44
N ARG A 123 17.57 -2.32 6.06
CA ARG A 123 17.48 -2.06 7.50
C ARG A 123 17.90 -3.27 8.34
N LEU A 124 17.56 -4.49 7.91
CA LEU A 124 18.01 -5.73 8.57
C LEU A 124 19.53 -5.83 8.57
N MET A 125 20.19 -5.60 7.43
CA MET A 125 21.67 -5.65 7.35
C MET A 125 22.37 -4.59 8.20
N TYR A 126 21.76 -3.41 8.36
CA TYR A 126 22.35 -2.27 9.04
C TYR A 126 22.06 -2.23 10.55
N ARG A 127 20.80 -2.43 10.96
CA ARG A 127 20.33 -2.25 12.35
C ARG A 127 19.98 -3.59 12.98
N ARG A 128 20.80 -4.03 13.93
CA ARG A 128 20.62 -5.32 14.62
C ARG A 128 19.27 -5.41 15.35
N GLU A 129 18.79 -4.30 15.88
CA GLU A 129 17.53 -4.17 16.61
C GLU A 129 16.30 -4.03 15.71
N HIS A 130 16.49 -3.76 14.41
CA HIS A 130 15.37 -3.69 13.48
C HIS A 130 14.77 -5.08 13.28
N GLN A 131 13.43 -5.16 13.27
CA GLN A 131 12.71 -6.41 13.01
C GLN A 131 11.56 -6.12 12.04
N LEU A 132 11.28 -7.07 11.15
CA LEU A 132 10.10 -7.03 10.31
C LEU A 132 8.95 -7.72 11.03
N LYS A 133 7.71 -7.37 10.67
CA LYS A 133 6.49 -8.00 11.24
C LYS A 133 6.48 -9.54 11.10
N PHE A 134 7.15 -10.06 10.08
CA PHE A 134 7.14 -11.48 9.69
C PHE A 134 8.53 -12.14 9.76
N GLN A 135 9.57 -11.40 10.14
CA GLN A 135 10.94 -11.93 10.25
C GLN A 135 11.72 -11.14 11.30
N LYS A 136 12.09 -11.81 12.38
CA LYS A 136 13.06 -11.31 13.35
C LYS A 136 14.44 -11.25 12.72
N ASN A 137 15.21 -10.26 13.13
CA ASN A 137 16.60 -10.14 12.73
C ASN A 137 17.49 -11.02 13.59
N SER A 138 18.58 -11.51 13.00
CA SER A 138 19.60 -12.32 13.66
C SER A 138 20.97 -12.03 13.03
N PRO A 139 22.08 -12.19 13.77
CA PRO A 139 23.43 -12.06 13.19
C PRO A 139 23.61 -12.92 11.93
N GLU A 140 22.99 -14.09 11.89
CA GLU A 140 23.04 -15.04 10.78
C GLU A 140 22.30 -14.50 9.55
N LEU A 141 21.09 -13.94 9.72
CA LEU A 141 20.34 -13.31 8.63
C LEU A 141 21.07 -12.08 8.10
N MET A 142 21.62 -11.25 9.00
CA MET A 142 22.41 -10.08 8.61
C MET A 142 23.62 -10.48 7.77
N ALA A 143 24.34 -11.52 8.19
CA ALA A 143 25.51 -12.03 7.47
C ALA A 143 25.12 -12.62 6.12
N ALA A 144 24.04 -13.40 6.07
CA ALA A 144 23.55 -14.00 4.83
C ALA A 144 23.15 -12.93 3.80
N LEU A 145 22.36 -11.93 4.18
CA LEU A 145 21.98 -10.83 3.29
C LEU A 145 23.19 -10.04 2.78
N LYS A 146 24.18 -9.77 3.65
CA LYS A 146 25.43 -9.10 3.24
C LYS A 146 26.24 -9.96 2.27
N SER A 147 26.28 -11.28 2.49
CA SER A 147 26.98 -12.21 1.60
C SER A 147 26.37 -12.18 0.20
N VAL A 148 25.04 -12.28 0.10
CA VAL A 148 24.32 -12.20 -1.19
C VAL A 148 24.59 -10.86 -1.86
N LEU A 149 24.61 -9.76 -1.11
CA LEU A 149 24.83 -8.42 -1.66
C LEU A 149 26.24 -8.21 -2.22
N VAL A 150 27.26 -8.70 -1.51
CA VAL A 150 28.68 -8.42 -1.81
C VAL A 150 29.27 -9.44 -2.78
N SER A 151 28.85 -10.71 -2.66
CA SER A 151 29.38 -11.83 -3.41
C SER A 151 28.24 -12.77 -3.83
N PRO A 152 27.28 -12.29 -4.65
CA PRO A 152 26.24 -13.16 -5.18
C PRO A 152 26.85 -14.30 -6.01
N HIS A 153 26.15 -15.42 -6.10
CA HIS A 153 26.47 -16.44 -7.08
C HIS A 153 26.44 -15.83 -8.49
N PRO A 154 27.32 -16.25 -9.44
CA PRO A 154 27.36 -15.69 -10.79
C PRO A 154 26.02 -15.72 -11.52
N ASP A 155 25.15 -16.67 -11.18
CA ASP A 155 23.80 -16.81 -11.75
C ASP A 155 22.70 -16.08 -10.99
N THR A 156 23.04 -15.27 -9.99
CA THR A 156 22.11 -14.43 -9.24
C THR A 156 22.19 -12.98 -9.73
N LEU A 157 21.09 -12.46 -10.24
CA LEU A 157 20.89 -11.02 -10.47
C LEU A 157 20.38 -10.37 -9.18
N LEU A 158 21.07 -9.33 -8.73
CA LEU A 158 20.65 -8.52 -7.58
C LEU A 158 19.61 -7.49 -8.01
N GLY A 159 18.41 -7.55 -7.43
CA GLY A 159 17.35 -6.57 -7.63
C GLY A 159 17.45 -5.43 -6.63
N MET A 160 17.67 -4.21 -7.11
CA MET A 160 17.76 -3.01 -6.28
C MET A 160 16.52 -2.11 -6.42
N PRO A 161 16.14 -1.36 -5.39
CA PRO A 161 15.01 -0.46 -5.48
C PRO A 161 15.32 0.73 -6.39
N GLN A 162 14.34 1.15 -7.18
CA GLN A 162 14.44 2.40 -7.91
C GLN A 162 14.57 3.58 -6.93
N VAL A 163 15.47 4.50 -7.25
CA VAL A 163 15.88 5.55 -6.31
C VAL A 163 14.86 6.69 -6.25
N PHE A 164 14.65 7.24 -5.05
CA PHE A 164 13.88 8.47 -4.80
C PHE A 164 12.41 8.48 -5.23
N LEU A 165 11.71 7.35 -5.18
CA LEU A 165 10.24 7.30 -5.22
C LEU A 165 9.64 7.88 -3.92
N GLY A 166 9.66 9.21 -3.79
CA GLY A 166 9.02 9.94 -2.70
C GLY A 166 9.77 9.93 -1.36
N LEU A 167 9.03 10.27 -0.30
CA LEU A 167 9.57 10.49 1.05
C LEU A 167 10.13 9.19 1.66
N HIS A 168 9.46 8.06 1.47
CA HIS A 168 9.84 6.78 2.06
C HIS A 168 11.27 6.37 1.67
N TRP A 169 11.57 6.27 0.37
CA TRP A 169 12.90 5.90 -0.09
C TRP A 169 13.97 6.93 0.24
N SER A 170 13.61 8.22 0.28
CA SER A 170 14.52 9.26 0.74
C SER A 170 14.99 9.02 2.17
N ILE A 171 14.07 8.61 3.06
CA ILE A 171 14.39 8.26 4.44
C ILE A 171 15.25 7.00 4.47
N VAL A 172 14.84 5.93 3.77
CA VAL A 172 15.60 4.66 3.75
C VAL A 172 17.05 4.89 3.32
N PHE A 173 17.28 5.59 2.21
CA PHE A 173 18.63 5.89 1.74
C PHE A 173 19.39 6.82 2.69
N ALA A 174 18.75 7.85 3.26
CA ALA A 174 19.40 8.69 4.28
C ALA A 174 19.86 7.87 5.50
N GLU A 175 19.08 6.86 5.89
CA GLU A 175 19.36 5.99 7.02
C GLU A 175 20.47 4.98 6.75
N THR A 176 20.51 4.39 5.56
CA THR A 176 21.29 3.17 5.29
C THR A 176 22.40 3.34 4.26
N TRP A 177 22.38 4.38 3.41
CA TRP A 177 23.27 4.45 2.25
C TRP A 177 24.75 4.52 2.60
N HIS A 178 25.12 5.20 3.70
CA HIS A 178 26.51 5.21 4.18
C HIS A 178 27.07 3.81 4.46
N PHE A 179 26.19 2.84 4.74
CA PHE A 179 26.52 1.43 4.96
C PHE A 179 26.33 0.60 3.69
N VAL A 180 25.23 0.78 2.96
CA VAL A 180 24.87 -0.03 1.78
C VAL A 180 25.70 0.36 0.55
N GLY A 181 25.94 1.65 0.33
CA GLY A 181 26.66 2.19 -0.83
C GLY A 181 28.01 1.51 -1.08
N PRO A 182 28.90 1.41 -0.05
CA PRO A 182 30.17 0.69 -0.19
C PRO A 182 30.02 -0.79 -0.55
N LEU A 183 28.94 -1.45 -0.12
CA LEU A 183 28.71 -2.88 -0.38
C LEU A 183 28.25 -3.12 -1.82
N VAL A 184 27.43 -2.22 -2.36
CA VAL A 184 26.90 -2.34 -3.73
C VAL A 184 27.88 -1.82 -4.78
N ALA A 185 28.84 -0.97 -4.39
CA ALA A 185 29.86 -0.45 -5.30
C ALA A 185 30.71 -1.53 -5.98
N THR A 186 30.80 -2.72 -5.39
CA THR A 186 31.53 -3.87 -5.93
C THR A 186 30.82 -4.57 -7.09
N GLN A 187 29.55 -4.25 -7.34
CA GLN A 187 28.74 -4.90 -8.35
C GLN A 187 28.68 -4.06 -9.65
N GLU A 188 28.50 -4.75 -10.77
CA GLU A 188 28.54 -4.13 -12.11
C GLU A 188 27.16 -3.98 -12.74
N ARG A 189 26.15 -4.73 -12.28
CA ARG A 189 24.82 -4.74 -12.87
C ARG A 189 23.75 -5.06 -11.84
N PHE A 190 22.65 -4.32 -11.86
CA PHE A 190 21.49 -4.54 -10.99
C PHE A 190 20.22 -4.67 -11.80
N GLY A 191 19.34 -5.58 -11.40
CA GLY A 191 17.94 -5.52 -11.79
C GLY A 191 17.18 -4.50 -10.94
N ASN A 192 15.93 -4.23 -11.31
CA ASN A 192 15.03 -3.39 -10.54
C ASN A 192 14.11 -4.23 -9.65
N SER A 193 14.15 -4.07 -8.33
CA SER A 193 13.34 -4.85 -7.39
C SER A 193 11.86 -4.46 -7.40
N HIS A 194 11.49 -3.36 -8.05
CA HIS A 194 10.10 -2.92 -8.21
C HIS A 194 9.35 -3.66 -9.33
N VAL A 195 9.99 -4.55 -10.09
CA VAL A 195 9.30 -5.46 -11.04
C VAL A 195 8.24 -6.33 -10.39
N THR A 196 8.26 -6.48 -9.05
CA THR A 196 7.26 -7.22 -8.26
C THR A 196 6.31 -6.31 -7.47
N ARG A 197 6.30 -5.00 -7.77
CA ARG A 197 5.59 -3.95 -7.01
C ARG A 197 4.58 -3.22 -7.91
N PRO A 198 3.64 -2.43 -7.34
CA PRO A 198 2.63 -1.72 -8.13
C PRO A 198 3.21 -0.81 -9.23
N ALA A 199 4.43 -0.29 -9.03
CA ALA A 199 5.12 0.53 -10.03
C ALA A 199 5.22 -0.17 -11.40
N MET A 200 5.51 -1.48 -11.42
CA MET A 200 5.60 -2.27 -12.65
C MET A 200 4.30 -2.20 -13.47
N PHE A 201 3.17 -2.50 -12.83
CA PHE A 201 1.87 -2.52 -13.52
C PHE A 201 1.33 -1.12 -13.79
N THR A 202 1.68 -0.14 -12.96
CA THR A 202 1.29 1.26 -13.17
C THR A 202 1.96 1.84 -14.40
N GLU A 203 3.23 1.48 -14.63
CA GLU A 203 4.04 2.00 -15.73
C GLU A 203 3.77 1.25 -17.04
N TYR A 204 3.61 -0.08 -17.00
CA TYR A 204 3.57 -0.91 -18.21
C TYR A 204 2.25 -1.66 -18.44
N GLY A 205 1.30 -1.65 -17.50
CA GLY A 205 -0.01 -2.29 -17.66
C GLY A 205 0.08 -3.76 -18.10
N GLU A 206 -0.56 -4.10 -19.22
CA GLU A 206 -0.54 -5.45 -19.80
C GLU A 206 0.85 -5.88 -20.31
N ASP A 207 1.71 -4.95 -20.72
CA ASP A 207 3.09 -5.30 -21.15
C ASP A 207 3.89 -5.89 -19.99
N ALA A 208 3.61 -5.46 -18.75
CA ALA A 208 4.18 -6.09 -17.55
C ALA A 208 3.72 -7.53 -17.37
N VAL A 209 2.45 -7.80 -17.65
CA VAL A 209 1.85 -9.14 -17.53
C VAL A 209 2.51 -10.08 -18.52
N GLU A 210 2.60 -9.69 -19.79
CA GLU A 210 3.24 -10.50 -20.83
C GLU A 210 4.74 -10.70 -20.58
N ALA A 211 5.44 -9.66 -20.12
CA ALA A 211 6.85 -9.78 -19.77
C ALA A 211 7.07 -10.84 -18.67
N TRP A 212 6.28 -10.81 -17.60
CA TRP A 212 6.35 -11.83 -16.55
C TRP A 212 5.95 -13.21 -17.02
N ARG A 213 4.83 -13.34 -17.77
CA ARG A 213 4.37 -14.62 -18.33
C ARG A 213 5.44 -15.29 -19.17
N SER A 214 6.24 -14.51 -19.89
CA SER A 214 7.34 -15.01 -20.73
C SER A 214 8.50 -15.64 -19.95
N VAL A 215 8.70 -15.27 -18.68
CA VAL A 215 9.80 -15.78 -17.83
C VAL A 215 9.61 -17.27 -17.51
N TRP A 216 8.36 -17.70 -17.34
CA TRP A 216 8.02 -19.06 -16.90
C TRP A 216 7.10 -19.83 -17.86
N ALA A 217 6.90 -19.31 -19.07
CA ALA A 217 6.05 -19.94 -20.08
C ALA A 217 6.47 -21.40 -20.34
N GLY A 218 5.52 -22.33 -20.18
CA GLY A 218 5.69 -23.76 -20.41
C GLY A 218 6.56 -24.48 -19.37
N ARG A 219 6.88 -23.86 -18.23
CA ARG A 219 7.75 -24.46 -17.20
C ARG A 219 6.95 -25.03 -16.04
N ASP A 220 7.55 -26.00 -15.37
CA ASP A 220 7.09 -26.50 -14.07
C ASP A 220 7.80 -25.72 -12.95
N ALA A 221 7.05 -25.21 -11.97
CA ALA A 221 7.60 -24.35 -10.93
C ALA A 221 7.40 -24.90 -9.51
N ALA A 222 8.45 -24.80 -8.69
CA ALA A 222 8.35 -24.89 -7.24
C ALA A 222 7.85 -23.54 -6.71
N VAL A 223 6.73 -23.52 -5.98
CA VAL A 223 6.14 -22.29 -5.43
C VAL A 223 6.34 -22.30 -3.93
N ILE A 224 7.13 -21.34 -3.45
CA ILE A 224 7.70 -21.36 -2.11
C ILE A 224 7.20 -20.17 -1.32
N THR A 225 6.43 -20.45 -0.28
CA THR A 225 5.79 -19.42 0.55
C THR A 225 5.80 -19.82 2.03
N GLY A 226 5.48 -18.88 2.91
CA GLY A 226 5.14 -19.22 4.30
C GLY A 226 3.81 -19.98 4.33
N ALA A 227 3.65 -20.90 5.29
CA ALA A 227 2.35 -21.53 5.54
C ALA A 227 1.28 -20.46 5.82
N GLY A 228 0.13 -20.54 5.12
CA GLY A 228 -0.93 -19.53 5.25
C GLY A 228 -0.64 -18.19 4.57
N SER A 229 0.39 -18.14 3.70
CA SER A 229 0.65 -16.98 2.83
C SER A 229 -0.58 -16.60 2.00
N ARG A 230 -0.66 -15.31 1.68
CA ARG A 230 -1.64 -14.74 0.75
C ARG A 230 -1.16 -14.73 -0.70
N PHE A 231 0.06 -15.19 -0.97
CA PHE A 231 0.58 -15.28 -2.33
C PHE A 231 -0.22 -16.33 -3.09
N ASP A 232 -0.74 -15.94 -4.24
CA ASP A 232 -1.58 -16.77 -5.09
C ASP A 232 -1.05 -16.78 -6.51
N LEU A 233 -1.09 -17.95 -7.14
CA LEU A 233 -0.82 -18.12 -8.57
C LEU A 233 -2.05 -17.70 -9.38
N ILE A 234 -2.31 -16.40 -9.45
CA ILE A 234 -3.42 -15.86 -10.23
C ILE A 234 -3.23 -16.15 -11.72
N ASP A 235 -4.29 -16.58 -12.38
CA ASP A 235 -4.26 -17.00 -13.80
C ASP A 235 -3.68 -15.95 -14.77
N PRO A 236 -3.96 -14.63 -14.62
CA PRO A 236 -3.38 -13.62 -15.50
C PRO A 236 -1.86 -13.62 -15.53
N LEU A 237 -1.18 -13.84 -14.40
CA LEU A 237 0.28 -13.87 -14.33
C LEU A 237 0.85 -15.27 -14.58
N PHE A 238 0.23 -16.29 -14.00
CA PHE A 238 0.84 -17.62 -13.87
C PHE A 238 0.23 -18.68 -14.78
N GLY A 239 -0.84 -18.35 -15.54
CA GLY A 239 -1.49 -19.28 -16.47
C GLY A 239 -0.62 -19.72 -17.65
N SER A 240 0.58 -19.16 -17.83
CA SER A 240 1.58 -19.64 -18.79
C SER A 240 2.46 -20.77 -18.24
N LEU A 241 2.43 -21.08 -16.93
CA LEU A 241 3.11 -22.24 -16.35
C LEU A 241 2.52 -23.55 -16.90
N ASN A 242 3.35 -24.59 -17.01
CA ASN A 242 2.87 -25.95 -17.34
C ASN A 242 2.28 -26.63 -16.09
N SER A 243 2.98 -26.56 -14.96
CA SER A 243 2.48 -27.04 -13.67
C SER A 243 3.17 -26.33 -12.51
N SER A 244 2.68 -26.54 -11.29
CA SER A 244 3.35 -26.04 -10.09
C SER A 244 3.26 -27.04 -8.93
N ARG A 245 4.22 -26.97 -8.01
CA ARG A 245 4.24 -27.71 -6.75
C ARG A 245 4.56 -26.76 -5.60
N GLU A 246 3.74 -26.79 -4.56
CA GLU A 246 3.92 -25.91 -3.40
C GLU A 246 4.91 -26.50 -2.39
N PHE A 247 5.76 -25.62 -1.83
CA PHE A 247 6.69 -25.92 -0.74
C PHE A 247 6.52 -24.86 0.34
N PHE A 248 6.10 -25.30 1.53
CA PHE A 248 5.80 -24.38 2.62
C PHE A 248 6.95 -24.29 3.61
N SER A 249 7.30 -23.06 3.97
CA SER A 249 8.11 -22.75 5.14
C SER A 249 7.23 -22.23 6.29
N LYS A 250 7.85 -21.77 7.37
CA LYS A 250 7.17 -21.17 8.53
C LYS A 250 6.37 -19.93 8.12
N PRO A 251 5.24 -19.63 8.78
CA PRO A 251 4.46 -18.41 8.52
C PRO A 251 5.22 -17.11 8.85
N THR A 252 6.18 -17.19 9.76
CA THR A 252 7.07 -16.11 10.19
C THR A 252 8.43 -16.71 10.55
N ASP A 253 9.49 -15.91 10.52
CA ASP A 253 10.86 -16.36 10.82
C ASP A 253 11.31 -17.50 9.87
N ALA A 254 10.96 -17.38 8.59
CA ALA A 254 11.21 -18.39 7.55
C ALA A 254 12.71 -18.58 7.24
N PHE A 255 13.54 -17.59 7.55
CA PHE A 255 15.00 -17.70 7.41
C PHE A 255 15.56 -18.93 8.16
N ASP A 256 15.01 -19.22 9.35
CA ASP A 256 15.46 -20.31 10.23
C ASP A 256 15.23 -21.71 9.63
N ASP A 257 14.46 -21.80 8.55
CA ASP A 257 14.02 -23.04 7.91
C ASP A 257 14.57 -23.21 6.48
N LEU A 258 15.42 -22.27 6.03
CA LEU A 258 15.93 -22.27 4.66
C LEU A 258 16.72 -23.51 4.30
N ALA A 259 17.51 -24.07 5.23
CA ALA A 259 18.32 -25.26 4.94
C ALA A 259 17.45 -26.45 4.53
N ARG A 260 16.35 -26.72 5.26
CA ARG A 260 15.39 -27.77 4.91
C ARG A 260 14.72 -27.46 3.57
N LEU A 261 14.23 -26.23 3.42
CA LEU A 261 13.48 -25.80 2.24
C LEU A 261 14.29 -25.90 0.95
N VAL A 262 15.56 -25.47 0.97
CA VAL A 262 16.47 -25.55 -0.17
C VAL A 262 16.72 -27.01 -0.57
N GLU A 263 16.98 -27.90 0.38
CA GLU A 263 17.19 -29.32 0.07
C GLU A 263 15.94 -29.99 -0.50
N GLU A 264 14.75 -29.69 0.02
CA GLU A 264 13.48 -30.22 -0.51
C GLU A 264 13.22 -29.76 -1.95
N VAL A 265 13.46 -28.48 -2.25
CA VAL A 265 13.29 -27.93 -3.60
C VAL A 265 14.29 -28.56 -4.56
N VAL A 266 15.56 -28.68 -4.17
CA VAL A 266 16.59 -29.34 -5.00
C VAL A 266 16.24 -30.81 -5.24
N ALA A 267 15.80 -31.55 -4.21
CA ALA A 267 15.40 -32.95 -4.34
C ALA A 267 14.16 -33.17 -5.23
N SER A 268 13.35 -32.12 -5.43
CA SER A 268 12.16 -32.19 -6.28
C SER A 268 12.46 -32.33 -7.79
N GLY A 269 13.67 -31.94 -8.21
CA GLY A 269 14.10 -31.92 -9.61
C GLY A 269 13.55 -30.77 -10.45
N LEU A 270 12.83 -29.82 -9.85
CA LEU A 270 12.31 -28.64 -10.53
C LEU A 270 13.42 -27.60 -10.78
N ASP A 271 13.44 -27.01 -11.97
CA ASP A 271 14.48 -26.06 -12.39
C ASP A 271 14.09 -24.58 -12.17
N LEU A 272 12.84 -24.32 -11.79
CA LEU A 272 12.28 -23.00 -11.48
C LEU A 272 11.71 -22.98 -10.08
N ALA A 273 12.07 -21.98 -9.30
CA ALA A 273 11.52 -21.68 -7.99
C ALA A 273 10.95 -20.25 -7.96
N LEU A 274 9.70 -20.09 -7.53
CA LEU A 274 9.04 -18.80 -7.32
C LEU A 274 8.92 -18.57 -5.80
N LEU A 275 9.59 -17.54 -5.29
CA LEU A 275 9.73 -17.29 -3.86
C LEU A 275 8.90 -16.07 -3.43
N SER A 276 7.98 -16.25 -2.49
CA SER A 276 7.33 -15.15 -1.76
C SER A 276 7.50 -15.37 -0.26
N LEU A 277 8.69 -15.06 0.24
CA LEU A 277 9.14 -15.43 1.59
C LEU A 277 9.93 -14.32 2.33
N GLY A 278 9.71 -13.05 1.97
CA GLY A 278 10.40 -11.90 2.59
C GLY A 278 11.93 -11.99 2.47
N PRO A 279 12.72 -11.55 3.47
CA PRO A 279 14.19 -11.62 3.42
C PRO A 279 14.75 -13.02 3.21
N ALA A 280 14.00 -14.05 3.61
CA ALA A 280 14.39 -15.43 3.37
C ALA A 280 14.36 -15.76 1.87
N ALA A 281 13.48 -15.13 1.08
CA ALA A 281 13.48 -15.28 -0.38
C ALA A 281 14.75 -14.72 -1.03
N THR A 282 15.24 -13.56 -0.57
CA THR A 282 16.50 -12.97 -1.04
C THR A 282 17.67 -13.94 -0.87
N VAL A 283 17.79 -14.55 0.32
CA VAL A 283 18.86 -15.51 0.61
C VAL A 283 18.65 -16.83 -0.14
N ALA A 284 17.43 -17.35 -0.16
CA ALA A 284 17.10 -18.60 -0.84
C ALA A 284 17.32 -18.52 -2.35
N ALA A 285 17.07 -17.37 -2.97
CA ALA A 285 17.29 -17.17 -4.40
C ALA A 285 18.76 -17.46 -4.77
N ASP A 286 19.70 -16.95 -3.98
CA ASP A 286 21.13 -17.16 -4.20
C ASP A 286 21.57 -18.59 -3.86
N MET A 287 21.07 -19.15 -2.74
CA MET A 287 21.36 -20.54 -2.36
C MET A 287 20.87 -21.55 -3.41
N LEU A 288 19.69 -21.34 -3.98
CA LEU A 288 19.13 -22.20 -5.02
C LEU A 288 19.85 -22.01 -6.37
N ALA A 289 20.26 -20.79 -6.69
CA ALA A 289 21.10 -20.51 -7.86
C ALA A 289 22.40 -21.33 -7.81
N ALA A 290 23.08 -21.36 -6.66
CA ALA A 290 24.28 -22.16 -6.43
C ALA A 290 24.05 -23.68 -6.53
N ARG A 291 22.78 -24.13 -6.53
CA ARG A 291 22.38 -25.52 -6.71
C ARG A 291 21.79 -25.80 -8.09
N GLY A 292 21.90 -24.85 -9.02
CA GLY A 292 21.45 -24.98 -10.40
C GLY A 292 19.93 -24.81 -10.59
N VAL A 293 19.22 -24.29 -9.59
CA VAL A 293 17.79 -23.97 -9.69
C VAL A 293 17.64 -22.48 -9.93
N GLN A 294 16.93 -22.09 -10.99
CA GLN A 294 16.60 -20.69 -11.21
C GLN A 294 15.53 -20.25 -10.20
N ALA A 295 15.91 -19.43 -9.24
CA ALA A 295 15.04 -19.01 -8.15
C ALA A 295 14.74 -17.52 -8.22
N LEU A 296 13.46 -17.17 -8.30
CA LEU A 296 12.97 -15.82 -8.50
C LEU A 296 12.24 -15.36 -7.24
N ASP A 297 12.79 -14.35 -6.56
CA ASP A 297 12.07 -13.64 -5.52
C ASP A 297 10.95 -12.79 -6.15
N VAL A 298 9.73 -13.32 -6.14
CA VAL A 298 8.53 -12.69 -6.70
C VAL A 298 7.75 -11.86 -5.67
N GLY A 299 8.09 -11.93 -4.38
CA GLY A 299 7.53 -11.06 -3.33
C GLY A 299 6.04 -10.79 -3.44
N HIS A 300 5.67 -9.52 -3.62
CA HIS A 300 4.28 -9.07 -3.71
C HIS A 300 3.71 -9.04 -5.13
N LEU A 301 4.24 -9.82 -6.08
CA LEU A 301 3.86 -9.71 -7.49
C LEU A 301 2.34 -9.84 -7.72
N SER A 302 1.71 -10.91 -7.24
CA SER A 302 0.25 -11.13 -7.40
C SER A 302 -0.58 -10.01 -6.77
N ALA A 303 -0.22 -9.62 -5.54
CA ALA A 303 -0.90 -8.54 -4.83
C ALA A 303 -0.75 -7.18 -5.54
N SER A 304 0.40 -6.95 -6.18
CA SER A 304 0.68 -5.72 -6.93
C SER A 304 -0.11 -5.63 -8.22
N TYR A 305 -0.26 -6.76 -8.93
CA TYR A 305 -1.15 -6.88 -10.07
C TYR A 305 -2.60 -6.53 -9.66
N LEU A 306 -3.11 -7.21 -8.64
CA LEU A 306 -4.50 -7.02 -8.18
C LEU A 306 -4.75 -5.57 -7.74
N ASN A 307 -3.78 -4.93 -7.09
CA ASN A 307 -3.90 -3.54 -6.67
C ASN A 307 -4.09 -2.59 -7.87
N VAL A 308 -3.25 -2.73 -8.89
CA VAL A 308 -3.22 -1.76 -10.00
C VAL A 308 -4.30 -2.04 -11.03
N LEU A 309 -4.45 -3.31 -11.43
CA LEU A 309 -5.32 -3.69 -12.56
C LEU A 309 -6.74 -4.09 -12.11
N GLU A 310 -6.92 -4.46 -10.84
CA GLU A 310 -8.24 -4.84 -10.29
C GLU A 310 -8.72 -3.95 -9.14
N GLY A 311 -7.96 -2.92 -8.77
CA GLY A 311 -8.35 -1.95 -7.73
C GLY A 311 -8.34 -2.51 -6.29
N ALA A 312 -7.63 -3.61 -6.04
CA ALA A 312 -7.46 -4.15 -4.70
C ALA A 312 -6.62 -3.22 -3.79
N ALA A 313 -6.61 -3.49 -2.48
CA ALA A 313 -5.78 -2.73 -1.53
C ALA A 313 -4.28 -2.86 -1.83
N LEU A 314 -3.48 -1.88 -1.38
CA LEU A 314 -2.03 -1.94 -1.52
C LEU A 314 -1.46 -3.17 -0.80
N PRO A 315 -0.44 -3.86 -1.34
CA PRO A 315 0.13 -5.03 -0.71
C PRO A 315 0.54 -4.79 0.75
N GLU A 316 1.06 -3.61 1.09
CA GLU A 316 1.57 -3.26 2.41
C GLU A 316 0.46 -2.99 3.44
N GLU A 317 -0.77 -2.73 2.98
CA GLU A 317 -1.94 -2.46 3.83
C GLU A 317 -2.71 -3.73 4.21
N MET A 318 -2.48 -4.84 3.49
CA MET A 318 -3.13 -6.11 3.80
C MET A 318 -2.48 -6.84 4.99
N PRO A 319 -3.20 -7.76 5.65
CA PRO A 319 -2.62 -8.66 6.63
C PRO A 319 -1.46 -9.51 6.07
N THR A 320 -0.51 -9.88 6.94
CA THR A 320 0.68 -10.65 6.55
C THR A 320 0.39 -12.12 6.21
N ALA A 321 -0.72 -12.67 6.69
CA ALA A 321 -1.19 -14.02 6.41
C ALA A 321 -2.72 -14.01 6.22
N ARG A 322 -3.27 -15.04 5.57
CA ARG A 322 -4.72 -15.19 5.45
C ARG A 322 -5.34 -15.26 6.85
N GLN A 323 -6.40 -14.48 7.08
CA GLN A 323 -7.21 -14.69 8.27
C GLN A 323 -7.96 -16.00 8.09
N VAL A 324 -7.76 -16.95 9.00
CA VAL A 324 -8.61 -18.14 9.05
C VAL A 324 -9.98 -17.64 9.50
N GLU A 325 -10.97 -17.63 8.61
CA GLU A 325 -12.34 -17.43 9.02
C GLU A 325 -12.67 -18.51 10.05
N ALA A 326 -12.86 -18.09 11.30
CA ALA A 326 -13.42 -18.97 12.31
C ALA A 326 -14.82 -19.35 11.83
N LYS A 327 -14.97 -20.56 11.28
CA LYS A 327 -16.28 -21.17 11.06
C LYS A 327 -17.01 -21.13 12.39
N VAL A 328 -17.94 -20.19 12.53
CA VAL A 328 -18.91 -20.19 13.61
C VAL A 328 -19.71 -21.47 13.42
N GLN A 329 -19.37 -22.51 14.20
CA GLN A 329 -20.27 -23.62 14.44
C GLN A 329 -21.47 -23.04 15.20
N THR A 330 -22.48 -22.59 14.45
CA THR A 330 -23.82 -22.49 15.01
C THR A 330 -24.31 -23.91 15.25
N GLY A 331 -24.42 -24.26 16.54
CA GLY A 331 -25.11 -25.47 17.00
C GLY A 331 -26.61 -25.41 16.82
#